data_AF-A0A7K3WLX6-F1
#
_entry.id   AF-A0A7K3WLX6-F1
#
_cell.length_a   1.000
_cell.length_b   1.000
_cell.length_c   1.000
_cell.angle_alpha   90.00
_cell.angle_beta   90.00
_cell.angle_gamma   90.00
#
_symmetry.space_group_name_H-M   'P 1'
#
loop_
_entity.id
_entity.type
_entity.pdbx_description
1 polymer ?
#
loop_
_entity_poly.entity_id
_entity_poly.type
_entity_poly.pdbx_seq_one_letter_code
_entity_poly.pdbx_strand_id
1 'polypeptide(L)'
;MSKFTKLGIALVFLLTNYNLIGQNPIWTLPPSQFEGSNFGISSLPSGGGGAMYAGQPADNMHSSYSDQNGNLVLFTVDHEVYDRHGYLVDDMRINYESKKGHNERIILPMGNDCSKYAIIYPASPTSNEAYSSKLYGRRLYMAVYDLDAVNTSNPMATGALEVYNPNSYATITDISRRDALLYGYPAGGTYNIYQYTSTGQQFYRSNIQITATDLIDNCFYYVYVFDGMHIIRYKLTSDGLEYDNYVFKLDLAAFGSALRSEMELIKLSNGNYRIATPVMFGGSGEHVGFVITEIDASTGDVITNSVQVVSLEDNGNDAYPHGA
;
A
#
# COMPACT_ATOMS: atom_id res chain seq x y z
N MET A 1 15.33 3.29 -35.20
CA MET A 1 14.58 2.44 -34.25
C MET A 1 13.30 3.16 -33.88
N SER A 2 12.14 2.52 -34.06
CA SER A 2 10.86 3.14 -33.73
C SER A 2 10.70 3.23 -32.20
N LYS A 3 9.86 4.17 -31.73
CA LYS A 3 9.58 4.34 -30.29
C LYS A 3 9.10 3.03 -29.64
N PHE A 4 8.37 2.18 -30.37
CA PHE A 4 7.95 0.85 -29.93
C PHE A 4 9.10 -0.12 -29.69
N THR A 5 10.19 -0.04 -30.45
CA THR A 5 11.37 -0.89 -30.22
C THR A 5 12.11 -0.50 -28.93
N LYS A 6 12.07 0.77 -28.53
CA LYS A 6 12.72 1.23 -27.28
C LYS A 6 11.93 0.83 -26.02
N LEU A 7 10.59 0.87 -26.07
CA LEU A 7 9.73 0.44 -24.97
C LEU A 7 9.80 -1.09 -24.76
N GLY A 8 9.80 -1.85 -25.87
CA GLY A 8 9.93 -3.32 -25.82
C GLY A 8 11.29 -3.79 -25.28
N ILE A 9 12.39 -3.11 -25.63
CA ILE A 9 13.72 -3.44 -25.10
C ILE A 9 13.84 -3.11 -23.61
N ALA A 10 13.25 -2.00 -23.14
CA ALA A 10 13.24 -1.65 -21.72
C ALA A 10 12.46 -2.69 -20.88
N LEU A 11 11.33 -3.19 -21.38
CA LEU A 11 10.52 -4.22 -20.71
C LEU A 11 11.23 -5.58 -20.69
N VAL A 12 11.90 -5.97 -21.77
CA VAL A 12 12.67 -7.24 -21.83
C VAL A 12 13.92 -7.17 -20.95
N PHE A 13 14.58 -6.02 -20.81
CA PHE A 13 15.70 -5.84 -19.87
C PHE A 13 15.27 -5.86 -18.41
N LEU A 14 14.06 -5.38 -18.09
CA LEU A 14 13.48 -5.51 -16.75
C LEU A 14 13.21 -6.98 -16.38
N LEU A 15 12.79 -7.80 -17.35
CA LEU A 15 12.34 -9.17 -17.11
C LEU A 15 13.46 -10.25 -17.13
N THR A 16 14.65 -9.97 -17.68
CA THR A 16 15.61 -11.05 -18.01
C THR A 16 16.87 -11.17 -17.16
N ASN A 17 17.17 -10.22 -16.25
CA ASN A 17 18.41 -10.31 -15.44
C ASN A 17 18.33 -9.74 -14.02
N TYR A 18 17.14 -9.43 -13.52
CA TYR A 18 16.96 -9.08 -12.12
C TYR A 18 16.01 -10.11 -11.51
N ASN A 19 16.41 -10.70 -10.37
CA ASN A 19 15.42 -11.18 -9.42
C ASN A 19 14.65 -9.95 -8.97
N LEU A 20 13.67 -9.53 -9.76
CA LEU A 20 12.67 -8.54 -9.37
C LEU A 20 11.89 -9.20 -8.25
N ILE A 21 12.40 -9.06 -7.03
CA ILE A 21 11.60 -9.23 -5.82
C ILE A 21 10.74 -7.98 -5.76
N GLY A 22 9.66 -7.96 -6.55
CA GLY A 22 8.62 -6.94 -6.42
C GLY A 22 8.01 -7.01 -5.03
N GLN A 23 7.46 -5.89 -4.55
CA GLN A 23 6.89 -5.80 -3.21
C GLN A 23 5.71 -6.73 -3.00
N ASN A 24 4.96 -6.97 -4.07
CA ASN A 24 4.01 -8.04 -4.19
C ASN A 24 4.65 -9.12 -5.07
N PRO A 25 5.23 -10.20 -4.49
CA PRO A 25 5.84 -11.28 -5.27
C PRO A 25 4.81 -12.01 -6.13
N ILE A 26 3.52 -11.78 -5.87
CA ILE A 26 2.40 -12.25 -6.65
C ILE A 26 1.55 -11.04 -7.04
N TRP A 27 1.64 -10.66 -8.32
CA TRP A 27 0.61 -9.87 -8.96
C TRP A 27 -0.48 -10.84 -9.42
N THR A 28 -1.61 -10.82 -8.74
CA THR A 28 -2.85 -11.35 -9.31
C THR A 28 -3.57 -10.19 -9.99
N LEU A 29 -4.19 -10.45 -11.14
CA LEU A 29 -4.99 -9.46 -11.84
C LEU A 29 -6.38 -10.08 -12.06
N PRO A 30 -7.48 -9.30 -11.95
CA PRO A 30 -8.79 -9.81 -12.30
C PRO A 30 -8.77 -10.34 -13.74
N PRO A 31 -9.29 -11.55 -14.04
CA PRO A 31 -9.23 -12.11 -15.38
C PRO A 31 -9.87 -11.22 -16.45
N SER A 32 -10.83 -10.36 -16.06
CA SER A 32 -11.50 -9.39 -16.95
C SER A 32 -10.61 -8.24 -17.42
N GLN A 33 -9.44 -8.05 -16.81
CA GLN A 33 -8.51 -6.95 -17.10
C GLN A 33 -7.38 -7.36 -18.06
N PHE A 34 -7.41 -8.59 -18.61
CA PHE A 34 -6.37 -9.07 -19.53
C PHE A 34 -6.95 -9.51 -20.88
N GLU A 35 -6.66 -8.73 -21.93
CA GLU A 35 -6.86 -9.12 -23.34
C GLU A 35 -5.57 -9.75 -23.88
N GLY A 36 -5.21 -10.95 -23.40
CA GLY A 36 -3.98 -11.61 -23.84
C GLY A 36 -4.01 -13.11 -23.59
N SER A 37 -3.99 -13.90 -24.65
CA SER A 37 -3.93 -15.35 -24.56
C SER A 37 -2.51 -15.82 -24.18
N ASN A 38 -2.42 -16.57 -23.08
CA ASN A 38 -1.28 -17.38 -22.64
C ASN A 38 -0.21 -16.73 -21.73
N PHE A 39 -0.61 -16.02 -20.67
CA PHE A 39 0.21 -15.94 -19.46
C PHE A 39 -0.41 -16.82 -18.37
N GLY A 40 0.38 -17.74 -17.81
CA GLY A 40 -0.03 -18.60 -16.69
C GLY A 40 0.03 -17.83 -15.38
N ILE A 41 -0.98 -17.00 -15.11
CA ILE A 41 -1.18 -16.42 -13.78
C ILE A 41 -1.72 -17.53 -12.87
N SER A 42 -1.07 -17.75 -11.72
CA SER A 42 -1.56 -18.72 -10.75
C SER A 42 -2.86 -18.18 -10.14
N SER A 43 -3.95 -18.95 -10.24
CA SER A 43 -5.21 -18.59 -9.61
C SER A 43 -5.06 -18.68 -8.09
N LEU A 44 -5.65 -17.74 -7.36
CA LEU A 44 -5.81 -17.86 -5.91
C LEU A 44 -6.55 -19.16 -5.55
N PRO A 45 -6.21 -19.82 -4.43
CA PRO A 45 -6.89 -21.03 -3.98
C PRO A 45 -8.39 -20.80 -3.85
N SER A 46 -9.21 -21.59 -4.54
CA SER A 46 -10.67 -21.48 -4.48
C SER A 46 -11.35 -22.80 -4.19
N GLY A 47 -12.53 -22.74 -3.54
CA GLY A 47 -13.32 -23.89 -3.12
C GLY A 47 -14.82 -23.66 -3.33
N GLY A 48 -15.57 -24.77 -3.46
CA GLY A 48 -17.01 -24.74 -3.79
C GLY A 48 -17.97 -24.63 -2.60
N GLY A 49 -17.52 -24.39 -1.37
CA GLY A 49 -18.42 -24.35 -0.22
C GLY A 49 -17.82 -23.81 1.08
N GLY A 50 -18.71 -23.41 2.00
CA GLY A 50 -18.36 -22.94 3.34
C GLY A 50 -17.73 -21.55 3.37
N ALA A 51 -16.81 -21.34 4.31
CA ALA A 51 -16.01 -20.12 4.49
C ALA A 51 -14.79 -20.09 3.56
N MET A 52 -14.83 -20.75 2.40
CA MET A 52 -13.72 -20.74 1.43
C MET A 52 -13.92 -19.65 0.39
N TYR A 53 -12.82 -19.07 -0.09
CA TYR A 53 -12.83 -18.19 -1.23
C TYR A 53 -13.36 -18.91 -2.48
N ALA A 54 -14.34 -18.33 -3.15
CA ALA A 54 -15.01 -18.94 -4.30
C ALA A 54 -14.44 -18.48 -5.66
N GLY A 55 -13.30 -17.79 -5.68
CA GLY A 55 -12.72 -17.26 -6.93
C GLY A 55 -13.36 -15.98 -7.43
N GLN A 56 -14.12 -15.26 -6.59
CA GLN A 56 -14.80 -14.03 -6.97
C GLN A 56 -13.80 -12.88 -7.13
N PRO A 57 -13.89 -12.05 -8.20
CA PRO A 57 -12.99 -10.92 -8.34
C PRO A 57 -13.14 -9.93 -7.18
N ALA A 58 -12.06 -9.24 -6.82
CA ALA A 58 -12.10 -8.16 -5.85
C ALA A 58 -12.85 -6.93 -6.42
N ASP A 59 -13.67 -6.29 -5.60
CA ASP A 59 -14.34 -5.03 -5.96
C ASP A 59 -13.35 -3.84 -5.98
N ASN A 60 -12.38 -3.86 -5.06
CA ASN A 60 -11.48 -2.73 -4.81
C ASN A 60 -10.03 -3.16 -4.92
N MET A 61 -9.64 -4.20 -4.19
CA MET A 61 -8.24 -4.52 -4.01
C MET A 61 -8.06 -5.96 -3.55
N HIS A 62 -6.97 -6.57 -3.96
CA HIS A 62 -6.52 -7.84 -3.43
C HIS A 62 -5.00 -7.82 -3.39
N SER A 63 -4.41 -8.58 -2.49
CA SER A 63 -2.95 -8.71 -2.34
C SER A 63 -2.65 -10.06 -1.68
N SER A 64 -1.44 -10.56 -1.88
CA SER A 64 -1.02 -11.85 -1.32
C SER A 64 0.46 -11.84 -0.94
N TYR A 65 0.81 -12.74 -0.03
CA TYR A 65 2.18 -12.93 0.42
C TYR A 65 2.58 -14.39 0.26
N SER A 66 3.75 -14.61 -0.34
CA SER A 66 4.39 -15.93 -0.42
C SER A 66 5.72 -15.94 0.32
N ASP A 67 6.06 -17.10 0.86
CA ASP A 67 7.36 -17.34 1.47
C ASP A 67 8.49 -17.33 0.42
N GLN A 68 9.74 -17.49 0.87
CA GLN A 68 10.93 -17.50 0.02
C GLN A 68 10.95 -18.65 -1.01
N ASN A 69 10.11 -19.66 -0.84
CA ASN A 69 9.96 -20.79 -1.78
C ASN A 69 8.80 -20.56 -2.76
N GLY A 70 8.11 -19.42 -2.69
CA GLY A 70 6.94 -19.10 -3.48
C GLY A 70 5.65 -19.74 -2.97
N ASN A 71 5.66 -20.40 -1.80
CA ASN A 71 4.44 -20.95 -1.22
C ASN A 71 3.59 -19.81 -0.68
N LEU A 72 2.32 -19.77 -1.09
CA LEU A 72 1.35 -18.84 -0.54
C LEU A 72 1.26 -19.01 0.98
N VAL A 73 1.28 -17.90 1.71
CA VAL A 73 1.07 -17.86 3.17
C VAL A 73 -0.34 -17.38 3.46
N LEU A 74 -0.70 -16.22 2.89
CA LEU A 74 -2.01 -15.63 2.99
C LEU A 74 -2.33 -14.80 1.74
N PHE A 75 -3.61 -14.51 1.55
CA PHE A 75 -4.05 -13.52 0.60
C PHE A 75 -5.26 -12.77 1.13
N THR A 76 -5.60 -11.69 0.45
CA THR A 76 -6.70 -10.82 0.84
C THR A 76 -7.53 -10.49 -0.40
N VAL A 77 -8.85 -10.44 -0.24
CA VAL A 77 -9.78 -9.99 -1.29
C VAL A 77 -10.71 -8.98 -0.65
N ASP A 78 -10.65 -7.74 -1.12
CA ASP A 78 -11.26 -6.58 -0.48
C ASP A 78 -10.90 -6.46 1.00
N HIS A 79 -11.86 -6.73 1.89
CA HIS A 79 -11.70 -6.64 3.34
C HIS A 79 -11.43 -7.99 3.99
N GLU A 80 -11.54 -9.08 3.25
CA GLU A 80 -11.45 -10.44 3.75
C GLU A 80 -10.00 -10.92 3.69
N VAL A 81 -9.57 -11.63 4.74
CA VAL A 81 -8.25 -12.26 4.82
C VAL A 81 -8.43 -13.76 4.74
N TYR A 82 -7.68 -14.40 3.85
CA TYR A 82 -7.73 -15.82 3.57
C TYR A 82 -6.37 -16.46 3.83
N ASP A 83 -6.39 -17.68 4.33
CA ASP A 83 -5.18 -18.47 4.51
C ASP A 83 -4.69 -19.07 3.18
N ARG A 84 -3.54 -19.75 3.21
CA ARG A 84 -2.95 -20.38 2.01
C ARG A 84 -3.82 -21.43 1.30
N HIS A 85 -4.84 -21.98 1.97
CA HIS A 85 -5.75 -22.97 1.38
C HIS A 85 -7.06 -22.32 0.91
N GLY A 86 -7.21 -21.01 1.11
CA GLY A 86 -8.41 -20.25 0.74
C GLY A 86 -9.50 -20.26 1.81
N TYR A 87 -9.23 -20.68 3.05
CA TYR A 87 -10.20 -20.52 4.15
C TYR A 87 -10.19 -19.09 4.67
N LEU A 88 -11.37 -18.51 4.85
CA LEU A 88 -11.56 -17.20 5.45
C LEU A 88 -11.04 -17.23 6.88
N VAL A 89 -10.07 -16.38 7.15
CA VAL A 89 -9.55 -16.13 8.48
C VAL A 89 -10.52 -15.17 9.20
N ASP A 90 -10.60 -13.92 8.76
CA ASP A 90 -11.54 -12.94 9.31
C ASP A 90 -11.65 -11.74 8.35
N ASP A 91 -12.52 -10.82 8.71
CA ASP A 91 -12.70 -9.53 8.05
C ASP A 91 -11.85 -8.46 8.73
N MET A 92 -11.23 -7.59 7.95
CA MET A 92 -10.62 -6.36 8.43
C MET A 92 -11.69 -5.31 8.73
N ARG A 93 -11.99 -5.07 10.01
CA ARG A 93 -13.14 -4.24 10.45
C ARG A 93 -12.89 -3.47 11.74
N ILE A 94 -13.63 -2.36 11.88
CA ILE A 94 -13.74 -1.58 13.13
C ILE A 94 -15.23 -1.42 13.42
N ASN A 95 -15.66 -1.67 14.66
CA ASN A 95 -17.06 -1.49 15.08
C ASN A 95 -18.05 -2.22 14.15
N TYR A 96 -17.72 -3.46 13.75
CA TYR A 96 -18.48 -4.28 12.80
C TYR A 96 -18.56 -3.76 11.35
N GLU A 97 -17.84 -2.70 11.01
CA GLU A 97 -17.79 -2.16 9.65
C GLU A 97 -16.50 -2.59 8.94
N SER A 98 -16.66 -3.36 7.87
CA SER A 98 -15.57 -3.83 7.02
C SER A 98 -14.85 -2.71 6.28
N LYS A 99 -13.53 -2.82 6.16
CA LYS A 99 -12.65 -1.88 5.46
C LYS A 99 -12.06 -2.51 4.22
N LYS A 100 -12.68 -2.26 3.07
CA LYS A 100 -12.30 -2.86 1.77
C LYS A 100 -10.95 -2.39 1.21
N GLY A 101 -10.35 -1.35 1.79
CA GLY A 101 -9.15 -0.70 1.24
C GLY A 101 -9.44 0.18 0.03
N HIS A 102 -8.42 0.87 -0.50
CA HIS A 102 -8.60 1.83 -1.59
C HIS A 102 -7.78 1.55 -2.85
N ASN A 103 -6.45 1.66 -2.77
CA ASN A 103 -5.58 1.66 -3.93
C ASN A 103 -4.33 0.79 -3.78
N GLU A 104 -3.95 0.41 -2.56
CA GLU A 104 -2.69 -0.28 -2.32
C GLU A 104 -2.74 -1.07 -1.00
N ARG A 105 -2.10 -2.23 -0.97
CA ARG A 105 -1.93 -3.04 0.25
C ARG A 105 -0.60 -3.72 0.19
N ILE A 106 0.16 -3.57 1.27
CA ILE A 106 1.38 -4.32 1.49
C ILE A 106 1.15 -5.35 2.60
N ILE A 107 1.74 -6.52 2.43
CA ILE A 107 1.77 -7.59 3.43
C ILE A 107 3.23 -7.88 3.73
N LEU A 108 3.64 -7.72 4.98
CA LEU A 108 5.02 -7.90 5.41
C LEU A 108 5.08 -8.77 6.66
N PRO A 109 6.09 -9.64 6.80
CA PRO A 109 6.42 -10.24 8.10
C PRO A 109 6.64 -9.16 9.16
N MET A 110 6.33 -9.45 10.42
CA MET A 110 6.57 -8.52 11.52
C MET A 110 8.04 -8.55 11.94
N GLY A 111 8.87 -7.75 11.25
CA GLY A 111 10.30 -7.73 11.49
C GLY A 111 10.94 -9.10 11.25
N ASN A 112 11.48 -9.70 12.31
CA ASN A 112 12.08 -11.04 12.26
C ASN A 112 11.13 -12.17 12.65
N ASP A 113 9.87 -11.87 12.94
CA ASP A 113 8.84 -12.84 13.25
C ASP A 113 8.14 -13.29 11.96
N CYS A 114 8.48 -14.49 11.48
CA CYS A 114 7.84 -15.11 10.33
C CYS A 114 6.50 -15.79 10.66
N SER A 115 6.07 -15.81 11.93
CA SER A 115 4.75 -16.30 12.31
C SER A 115 3.68 -15.20 12.20
N LYS A 116 4.09 -13.92 12.18
CA LYS A 116 3.18 -12.78 12.14
C LYS A 116 3.39 -11.91 10.91
N TYR A 117 2.29 -11.40 10.38
CA TYR A 117 2.26 -10.59 9.18
C TYR A 117 1.43 -9.32 9.39
N ALA A 118 2.04 -8.17 9.15
CA ALA A 118 1.34 -6.89 9.09
C ALA A 118 0.70 -6.72 7.71
N ILE A 119 -0.60 -6.45 7.69
CA ILE A 119 -1.37 -6.08 6.49
C ILE A 119 -1.65 -4.58 6.59
N ILE A 120 -0.92 -3.77 5.81
CA ILE A 120 -0.98 -2.30 5.88
C ILE A 120 -1.64 -1.77 4.62
N TYR A 121 -2.67 -0.94 4.77
CA TYR A 121 -3.44 -0.45 3.63
C TYR A 121 -4.20 0.84 3.96
N PRO A 122 -4.47 1.69 2.95
CA PRO A 122 -5.31 2.85 3.12
C PRO A 122 -6.78 2.49 2.90
N ALA A 123 -7.68 3.02 3.73
CA ALA A 123 -9.12 2.85 3.58
C ALA A 123 -9.89 4.12 3.96
N SER A 124 -11.18 4.16 3.60
CA SER A 124 -12.06 5.25 4.04
C SER A 124 -12.38 5.09 5.54
N PRO A 125 -12.44 6.20 6.30
CA PRO A 125 -13.10 6.17 7.60
C PRO A 125 -14.57 5.81 7.42
N THR A 126 -15.17 5.15 8.41
CA THR A 126 -16.60 4.86 8.43
C THR A 126 -17.35 5.90 9.25
N SER A 127 -18.68 5.94 9.14
CA SER A 127 -19.54 6.91 9.83
C SER A 127 -19.54 6.81 11.36
N ASN A 128 -19.00 5.72 11.92
CA ASN A 128 -18.99 5.48 13.37
C ASN A 128 -17.64 5.80 14.02
N GLU A 129 -16.66 6.26 13.25
CA GLU A 129 -15.40 6.74 13.82
C GLU A 129 -15.60 8.16 14.36
N ALA A 130 -15.14 8.43 15.59
CA ALA A 130 -15.35 9.70 16.33
C ALA A 130 -14.95 11.01 15.60
N TYR A 131 -14.42 10.91 14.39
CA TYR A 131 -13.99 11.99 13.53
C TYR A 131 -14.54 11.83 12.10
N SER A 132 -15.72 11.23 11.89
CA SER A 132 -16.25 10.84 10.58
C SER A 132 -17.05 11.94 9.85
N SER A 133 -16.55 13.17 9.76
CA SER A 133 -17.06 14.01 8.68
C SER A 133 -16.64 13.31 7.37
N LYS A 134 -17.59 13.00 6.48
CA LYS A 134 -17.34 12.35 5.18
C LYS A 134 -16.38 13.15 4.26
N LEU A 135 -15.85 14.28 4.74
CA LEU A 135 -14.90 15.15 4.09
C LEU A 135 -13.43 14.77 4.37
N TYR A 136 -13.19 13.81 5.27
CA TYR A 136 -11.84 13.42 5.68
C TYR A 136 -11.27 12.31 4.78
N GLY A 137 -10.02 12.51 4.37
CA GLY A 137 -9.31 11.71 3.37
C GLY A 137 -9.11 10.24 3.74
N ARG A 138 -8.33 9.55 2.92
CA ARG A 138 -7.94 8.16 3.20
C ARG A 138 -7.16 8.11 4.51
N ARG A 139 -7.32 7.00 5.25
CA ARG A 139 -6.61 6.70 6.49
C ARG A 139 -5.79 5.44 6.31
N LEU A 140 -4.68 5.35 7.04
CA LEU A 140 -3.82 4.20 7.08
C LEU A 140 -4.26 3.25 8.20
N TYR A 141 -4.50 2.00 7.84
CA TYR A 141 -4.87 0.94 8.77
C TYR A 141 -3.86 -0.20 8.72
N MET A 142 -3.80 -0.95 9.83
CA MET A 142 -3.01 -2.16 9.93
C MET A 142 -3.84 -3.28 10.57
N ALA A 143 -3.77 -4.47 9.99
CA ALA A 143 -4.16 -5.73 10.63
C ALA A 143 -2.89 -6.54 10.94
N VAL A 144 -2.94 -7.40 11.95
CA VAL A 144 -1.88 -8.39 12.22
C VAL A 144 -2.49 -9.77 12.05
N TYR A 145 -1.93 -10.54 11.11
CA TYR A 145 -2.25 -11.95 10.92
C TYR A 145 -1.20 -12.81 11.61
N ASP A 146 -1.61 -13.59 12.60
CA ASP A 146 -0.77 -14.46 13.40
C ASP A 146 -1.05 -15.93 13.00
N LEU A 147 -0.05 -16.60 12.42
CA LEU A 147 -0.13 -18.00 11.98
C LEU A 147 -0.28 -18.98 13.14
N ASP A 148 0.25 -18.66 14.31
CA ASP A 148 0.24 -19.52 15.48
C ASP A 148 -1.06 -19.36 16.28
N ALA A 149 -1.82 -18.30 16.02
CA ALA A 149 -3.13 -18.08 16.63
C ALA A 149 -4.20 -19.04 16.06
N VAL A 150 -5.02 -19.58 16.96
CA VAL A 150 -6.15 -20.44 16.58
C VAL A 150 -7.38 -19.59 16.30
N ASN A 151 -7.91 -19.69 15.07
CA ASN A 151 -9.18 -19.07 14.73
C ASN A 151 -10.36 -19.85 15.32
N THR A 152 -10.93 -19.34 16.40
CA THR A 152 -12.07 -19.97 17.07
C THR A 152 -13.37 -19.87 16.26
N SER A 153 -13.48 -18.90 15.35
CA SER A 153 -14.66 -18.68 14.51
C SER A 153 -14.66 -19.58 13.29
N ASN A 154 -13.48 -19.86 12.74
CA ASN A 154 -13.27 -20.81 11.65
C ASN A 154 -12.05 -21.70 11.94
N PRO A 155 -12.23 -22.83 12.65
CA PRO A 155 -11.13 -23.73 12.98
C PRO A 155 -10.46 -24.42 11.79
N MET A 156 -11.01 -24.27 10.58
CA MET A 156 -10.39 -24.79 9.35
C MET A 156 -9.33 -23.84 8.78
N ALA A 157 -9.40 -22.55 9.12
CA ALA A 157 -8.39 -21.59 8.72
C ALA A 157 -7.13 -21.76 9.56
N THR A 158 -5.98 -21.61 8.91
CA THR A 158 -4.69 -21.46 9.60
C THR A 158 -4.49 -20.01 10.03
N GLY A 159 -4.01 -19.80 11.26
CA GLY A 159 -3.83 -18.48 11.85
C GLY A 159 -5.13 -17.75 12.21
N ALA A 160 -5.00 -16.56 12.80
CA ALA A 160 -6.09 -15.64 13.10
C ALA A 160 -5.64 -14.18 12.93
N LEU A 161 -6.59 -13.26 12.72
CA LEU A 161 -6.30 -11.83 12.91
C LEU A 161 -6.26 -11.51 14.40
N GLU A 162 -5.26 -10.77 14.84
CA GLU A 162 -5.19 -10.29 16.21
C GLU A 162 -6.36 -9.34 16.52
N VAL A 163 -7.06 -9.61 17.62
CA VAL A 163 -8.17 -8.76 18.07
C VAL A 163 -7.59 -7.58 18.84
N TYR A 164 -7.62 -6.41 18.21
CA TYR A 164 -7.11 -5.18 18.80
C TYR A 164 -7.96 -4.70 19.98
N ASN A 165 -9.29 -4.86 19.89
CA ASN A 165 -10.20 -4.57 20.99
C ASN A 165 -11.41 -5.52 20.96
N PRO A 166 -11.50 -6.46 21.93
CA PRO A 166 -12.59 -7.45 21.96
C PRO A 166 -13.95 -6.83 22.27
N ASN A 167 -13.98 -5.67 22.92
CA ASN A 167 -15.23 -4.98 23.27
C ASN A 167 -15.83 -4.20 22.10
N SER A 168 -15.03 -3.88 21.08
CA SER A 168 -15.47 -3.17 19.87
C SER A 168 -15.36 -4.01 18.59
N TYR A 169 -15.02 -5.30 18.73
CA TYR A 169 -14.77 -6.23 17.62
C TYR A 169 -13.91 -5.60 16.51
N ALA A 170 -12.77 -5.04 16.90
CA ALA A 170 -11.81 -4.46 15.97
C ALA A 170 -10.68 -5.47 15.67
N THR A 171 -10.52 -5.80 14.39
CA THR A 171 -9.45 -6.69 13.86
C THR A 171 -8.34 -5.88 13.16
N ILE A 172 -8.49 -4.55 13.13
CA ILE A 172 -7.51 -3.61 12.60
C ILE A 172 -7.36 -2.41 13.53
N THR A 173 -6.25 -1.70 13.38
CA THR A 173 -5.97 -0.44 14.07
C THR A 173 -5.80 0.71 13.07
N ASP A 174 -6.35 1.88 13.39
CA ASP A 174 -6.10 3.14 12.67
C ASP A 174 -4.74 3.70 13.08
N ILE A 175 -3.73 3.53 12.23
CA ILE A 175 -2.35 3.94 12.48
C ILE A 175 -2.07 5.38 12.03
N SER A 176 -3.00 5.99 11.28
CA SER A 176 -2.93 7.43 10.92
C SER A 176 -2.90 8.35 12.15
N ARG A 177 -3.42 7.88 13.30
CA ARG A 177 -3.49 8.67 14.55
C ARG A 177 -2.14 8.86 15.23
N ARG A 178 -1.13 8.05 14.93
CA ARG A 178 0.22 8.21 15.52
C ARG A 178 0.89 9.52 15.06
N ASP A 179 0.40 10.15 13.99
CA ASP A 179 1.07 11.26 13.31
C ASP A 179 0.46 12.65 13.57
N ALA A 180 -0.78 12.75 14.06
CA ALA A 180 -1.48 14.03 14.20
C ALA A 180 -0.88 14.98 15.26
N LEU A 181 -0.19 14.43 16.28
CA LEU A 181 0.38 15.21 17.39
C LEU A 181 1.69 15.93 17.05
N LEU A 182 2.42 15.49 16.01
CA LEU A 182 3.78 15.96 15.73
C LEU A 182 3.85 17.16 14.78
N TYR A 183 2.75 17.51 14.12
CA TYR A 183 2.66 18.70 13.26
C TYR A 183 2.10 19.95 13.96
N GLY A 184 2.14 19.98 15.31
CA GLY A 184 1.67 21.12 16.10
C GLY A 184 0.15 21.30 16.12
N TYR A 185 -0.62 20.27 15.74
CA TYR A 185 -2.07 20.26 15.96
C TYR A 185 -2.37 19.85 17.40
N PRO A 186 -3.14 20.64 18.16
CA PRO A 186 -3.48 20.30 19.54
C PRO A 186 -4.18 18.95 19.60
N ALA A 187 -3.81 18.15 20.61
CA ALA A 187 -4.42 16.85 20.90
C ALA A 187 -5.96 16.95 20.85
N GLY A 188 -6.55 16.36 19.79
CA GLY A 188 -7.97 16.52 19.46
C GLY A 188 -8.26 16.97 18.02
N GLY A 189 -7.24 17.45 17.30
CA GLY A 189 -7.34 17.74 15.86
C GLY A 189 -7.16 16.49 15.00
N THR A 190 -8.12 16.22 14.12
CA THR A 190 -7.95 15.24 13.04
C THR A 190 -6.78 15.64 12.15
N TYR A 191 -5.92 14.68 11.78
CA TYR A 191 -4.98 14.86 10.67
C TYR A 191 -5.80 15.21 9.42
N ASN A 192 -5.82 16.49 9.11
CA ASN A 192 -6.41 16.99 7.90
C ASN A 192 -5.28 17.56 7.08
N ILE A 193 -5.02 16.92 5.95
CA ILE A 193 -4.10 17.42 4.93
C ILE A 193 -4.81 18.64 4.34
N TYR A 194 -4.60 19.80 4.97
CA TYR A 194 -5.11 21.09 4.52
C TYR A 194 -3.92 21.95 4.08
N GLN A 195 -3.96 22.48 2.86
CA GLN A 195 -3.30 23.77 2.61
C GLN A 195 -4.32 24.84 2.97
N TYR A 196 -3.98 25.67 3.94
CA TYR A 196 -4.65 26.96 4.08
C TYR A 196 -4.11 27.87 2.99
N THR A 197 -4.89 28.04 1.92
CA THR A 197 -4.67 29.14 0.98
C THR A 197 -5.43 30.38 1.47
N SER A 198 -4.98 31.58 1.08
CA SER A 198 -5.60 32.85 1.47
C SER A 198 -7.06 33.03 1.02
N THR A 199 -7.61 32.09 0.24
CA THR A 199 -8.96 32.12 -0.32
C THR A 199 -9.87 30.98 0.16
N GLY A 200 -9.39 30.06 1.02
CA GLY A 200 -10.21 28.99 1.61
C GLY A 200 -9.45 27.67 1.83
N GLN A 201 -10.07 26.77 2.60
CA GLN A 201 -9.56 25.41 2.83
C GLN A 201 -9.60 24.61 1.53
N GLN A 202 -8.44 24.20 1.02
CA GLN A 202 -8.37 23.19 -0.03
C GLN A 202 -8.23 21.81 0.61
N PHE A 203 -9.16 20.92 0.27
CA PHE A 203 -9.13 19.52 0.70
C PHE A 203 -8.17 18.76 -0.20
N TYR A 204 -7.05 18.30 0.34
CA TYR A 204 -6.28 17.29 -0.36
C TYR A 204 -7.04 15.97 -0.26
N ARG A 205 -7.57 15.52 -1.40
CA ARG A 205 -8.02 14.14 -1.58
C ARG A 205 -6.77 13.28 -1.74
N SER A 206 -5.97 13.17 -0.68
CA SER A 206 -4.74 12.39 -0.79
C SER A 206 -5.09 10.92 -0.96
N ASN A 207 -4.52 10.34 -1.99
CA ASN A 207 -4.31 8.92 -1.97
C ASN A 207 -3.07 8.68 -1.14
N ILE A 208 -3.22 7.75 -0.21
CA ILE A 208 -2.10 7.24 0.54
C ILE A 208 -1.49 6.14 -0.32
N GLN A 209 -0.19 6.23 -0.55
CA GLN A 209 0.58 5.16 -1.17
C GLN A 209 1.58 4.62 -0.16
N ILE A 210 1.94 3.35 -0.26
CA ILE A 210 2.71 2.62 0.76
C ILE A 210 3.70 1.69 0.08
N THR A 211 4.95 1.72 0.51
CA THR A 211 6.02 0.89 -0.04
C THR A 211 6.94 0.48 1.10
N ALA A 212 7.75 -0.56 0.94
CA ALA A 212 8.67 -0.98 2.00
C ALA A 212 10.01 -1.52 1.50
N THR A 213 11.03 -1.46 2.35
CA THR A 213 12.34 -2.07 2.10
C THR A 213 12.29 -3.59 2.18
N ASP A 214 13.38 -4.27 1.82
CA ASP A 214 13.67 -5.60 2.37
C ASP A 214 13.95 -5.53 3.88
N LEU A 215 14.02 -6.69 4.52
CA LEU A 215 14.28 -6.82 5.95
C LEU A 215 15.70 -6.32 6.28
N ILE A 216 15.79 -5.33 7.17
CA ILE A 216 17.04 -4.71 7.60
C ILE A 216 17.52 -5.40 8.87
N ASP A 217 18.79 -5.83 8.86
CA ASP A 217 19.50 -6.46 9.97
C ASP A 217 18.74 -7.64 10.63
N ASN A 218 17.93 -8.36 9.85
CA ASN A 218 17.02 -9.40 10.37
C ASN A 218 16.20 -8.90 11.57
N CYS A 219 15.72 -7.67 11.51
CA CYS A 219 15.09 -7.01 12.65
C CYS A 219 13.85 -6.22 12.27
N PHE A 220 13.94 -5.34 11.26
CA PHE A 220 12.84 -4.44 10.93
C PHE A 220 12.77 -4.09 9.45
N TYR A 221 11.62 -3.57 9.01
CA TYR A 221 11.44 -2.96 7.69
C TYR A 221 11.27 -1.46 7.85
N TYR A 222 11.81 -0.67 6.90
CA TYR A 222 11.29 0.67 6.70
C TYR A 222 10.04 0.61 5.83
N VAL A 223 8.94 1.17 6.34
CA VAL A 223 7.69 1.34 5.59
C VAL A 223 7.54 2.82 5.28
N TYR A 224 7.52 3.16 4.00
CA TYR A 224 7.34 4.52 3.54
C TYR A 224 5.90 4.73 3.12
N VAL A 225 5.35 5.88 3.50
CA VAL A 225 3.97 6.28 3.21
C VAL A 225 4.02 7.63 2.52
N PHE A 226 3.47 7.71 1.32
CA PHE A 226 3.25 8.98 0.65
C PHE A 226 1.84 9.47 0.93
N ASP A 227 1.71 10.66 1.51
CA ASP A 227 0.42 11.25 1.88
C ASP A 227 -0.09 12.28 0.86
N GLY A 228 0.52 12.36 -0.32
CA GLY A 228 0.24 13.37 -1.31
C GLY A 228 1.23 14.55 -1.30
N MET A 229 1.98 14.79 -0.23
CA MET A 229 3.00 15.86 -0.18
C MET A 229 4.30 15.43 0.51
N HIS A 230 4.24 14.42 1.37
CA HIS A 230 5.33 13.97 2.19
C HIS A 230 5.58 12.49 1.98
N ILE A 231 6.84 12.09 2.01
CA ILE A 231 7.26 10.71 2.26
C ILE A 231 7.51 10.61 3.76
N ILE A 232 6.63 9.89 4.46
CA ILE A 232 6.68 9.59 5.88
C ILE A 232 7.29 8.20 6.04
N ARG A 233 8.10 7.96 7.07
CA ARG A 233 8.71 6.64 7.31
C ARG A 233 8.29 6.09 8.67
N TYR A 234 8.05 4.78 8.68
CA TYR A 234 7.79 3.98 9.87
C TYR A 234 8.80 2.84 9.92
N LYS A 235 8.97 2.27 11.11
CA LYS A 235 9.70 1.03 11.35
C LYS A 235 8.72 -0.07 11.71
N LEU A 236 8.66 -1.12 10.91
CA LEU A 236 7.90 -2.32 11.23
C LEU A 236 8.84 -3.31 11.92
N THR A 237 8.62 -3.56 13.21
CA THR A 237 9.35 -4.53 14.03
C THR A 237 8.45 -5.74 14.34
N SER A 238 8.96 -6.69 15.14
CA SER A 238 8.17 -7.78 15.71
C SER A 238 7.05 -7.30 16.64
N ASP A 239 7.20 -6.12 17.23
CA ASP A 239 6.26 -5.57 18.22
C ASP A 239 5.16 -4.71 17.57
N GLY A 240 5.37 -4.26 16.33
CA GLY A 240 4.40 -3.45 15.60
C GLY A 240 5.03 -2.43 14.67
N LEU A 241 4.19 -1.53 14.16
CA LEU A 241 4.59 -0.45 13.27
C LEU A 241 4.76 0.86 14.04
N GLU A 242 5.99 1.36 14.15
CA GLU A 242 6.35 2.56 14.89
C GLU A 242 6.69 3.72 13.96
N TYR A 243 6.18 4.91 14.26
CA TYR A 243 6.61 6.12 13.57
C TYR A 243 7.95 6.60 14.14
N ASP A 244 8.93 6.86 13.29
CA ASP A 244 10.30 7.22 13.73
C ASP A 244 10.63 8.71 13.60
N ASN A 245 9.61 9.56 13.43
CA ASN A 245 9.70 11.02 13.25
C ASN A 245 10.32 11.48 11.92
N TYR A 246 10.51 10.58 10.96
CA TYR A 246 11.05 10.95 9.66
C TYR A 246 9.95 11.43 8.70
N VAL A 247 10.18 12.62 8.13
CA VAL A 247 9.33 13.24 7.11
C VAL A 247 10.21 13.89 6.05
N PHE A 248 10.00 13.52 4.80
CA PHE A 248 10.57 14.23 3.67
C PHE A 248 9.48 14.94 2.89
N LYS A 249 9.58 16.27 2.80
CA LYS A 249 8.62 17.08 2.05
C LYS A 249 9.01 17.13 0.58
N LEU A 250 8.11 16.70 -0.28
CA LEU A 250 8.21 16.92 -1.71
C LEU A 250 7.76 18.35 -1.99
N ASP A 251 8.71 19.28 -2.14
CA ASP A 251 8.46 20.68 -2.50
C ASP A 251 7.95 20.81 -3.95
N LEU A 252 6.78 20.22 -4.22
CA LEU A 252 6.14 20.20 -5.52
C LEU A 252 4.98 21.19 -5.54
N ALA A 253 5.00 22.08 -6.53
CA ALA A 253 3.94 23.04 -6.76
C ALA A 253 2.73 22.32 -7.37
N ALA A 254 1.65 22.25 -6.60
CA ALA A 254 0.31 21.80 -6.97
C ALA A 254 0.15 20.29 -7.22
N PHE A 255 -0.63 19.65 -6.34
CA PHE A 255 -1.17 18.31 -6.54
C PHE A 255 -2.61 18.41 -7.04
N GLY A 256 -2.87 17.80 -8.20
CA GLY A 256 -4.22 17.58 -8.72
C GLY A 256 -4.92 16.41 -8.01
N SER A 257 -6.08 16.02 -8.53
CA SER A 257 -6.95 14.97 -7.99
C SER A 257 -6.29 13.60 -7.65
N ALA A 258 -7.05 12.78 -6.94
CA ALA A 258 -6.64 11.47 -6.41
C ALA A 258 -6.22 10.46 -7.52
N LEU A 259 -4.93 10.13 -7.65
CA LEU A 259 -4.42 9.03 -8.49
C LEU A 259 -4.49 7.65 -7.81
N ARG A 260 -5.33 6.75 -8.30
CA ARG A 260 -5.26 5.34 -7.90
C ARG A 260 -4.01 4.73 -8.54
N SER A 261 -2.96 4.63 -7.75
CA SER A 261 -1.66 4.09 -8.15
C SER A 261 -0.93 3.58 -6.92
N GLU A 262 0.18 2.90 -7.19
CA GLU A 262 1.05 2.25 -6.20
C GLU A 262 2.41 2.94 -6.17
N MET A 263 3.03 2.96 -5.00
CA MET A 263 4.38 3.48 -4.82
C MET A 263 5.37 2.32 -4.83
N GLU A 264 6.39 2.42 -5.67
CA GLU A 264 7.33 1.33 -5.88
C GLU A 264 8.69 1.65 -5.26
N LEU A 265 9.32 0.66 -4.62
CA LEU A 265 10.67 0.74 -4.09
C LEU A 265 11.51 -0.40 -4.64
N ILE A 266 12.70 -0.08 -5.15
CA ILE A 266 13.67 -1.08 -5.59
C ILE A 266 15.01 -0.88 -4.89
N LYS A 267 15.69 -1.98 -4.56
CA LYS A 267 17.08 -1.93 -4.09
C LYS A 267 18.03 -1.81 -5.27
N LEU A 268 18.96 -0.87 -5.20
CA LEU A 268 19.96 -0.57 -6.22
C LEU A 268 21.26 -1.35 -5.95
N SER A 269 22.09 -1.49 -6.98
CA SER A 269 23.37 -2.20 -6.89
C SER A 269 24.40 -1.53 -5.98
N ASN A 270 24.25 -0.23 -5.71
CA ASN A 270 25.06 0.51 -4.74
C ASN A 270 24.60 0.30 -3.29
N GLY A 271 23.55 -0.50 -3.05
CA GLY A 271 22.99 -0.78 -1.73
C GLY A 271 21.83 0.12 -1.33
N ASN A 272 21.72 1.33 -1.90
CA ASN A 272 20.62 2.27 -1.67
C ASN A 272 19.30 1.73 -2.23
N TYR A 273 18.20 2.40 -1.90
CA TYR A 273 16.91 2.16 -2.55
C TYR A 273 16.56 3.31 -3.49
N ARG A 274 15.66 3.04 -4.43
CA ARG A 274 15.00 4.05 -5.24
C ARG A 274 13.50 3.91 -5.09
N ILE A 275 12.86 4.99 -4.69
CA ILE A 275 11.41 5.09 -4.58
C ILE A 275 10.87 5.86 -5.80
N ALA A 276 9.79 5.34 -6.39
CA ALA A 276 9.03 5.99 -7.44
C ALA A 276 7.61 6.24 -6.93
N THR A 277 7.27 7.51 -6.75
CA THR A 277 6.00 7.95 -6.20
C THR A 277 5.16 8.58 -7.33
N PRO A 278 4.06 7.97 -7.74
CA PRO A 278 3.14 8.56 -8.70
C PRO A 278 2.46 9.81 -8.13
N VAL A 279 2.48 10.87 -8.91
CA VAL A 279 1.94 12.19 -8.54
C VAL A 279 1.12 12.78 -9.68
N MET A 280 0.10 13.58 -9.33
CA MET A 280 -0.64 14.39 -10.29
C MET A 280 -0.19 15.83 -10.13
N PHE A 281 0.37 16.41 -11.18
CA PHE A 281 0.74 17.81 -11.19
C PHE A 281 -0.50 18.66 -11.48
N GLY A 282 -0.75 19.67 -10.66
CA GLY A 282 -1.84 20.63 -10.84
C GLY A 282 -1.45 21.82 -11.73
N GLY A 283 -2.43 22.49 -12.34
CA GLY A 283 -2.21 23.67 -13.18
C GLY A 283 -3.23 23.79 -14.31
N SER A 284 -2.88 24.52 -15.38
CA SER A 284 -3.71 24.66 -16.60
C SER A 284 -3.78 23.39 -17.46
N GLY A 285 -3.22 22.28 -16.99
CA GLY A 285 -3.34 20.93 -17.54
C GLY A 285 -2.89 19.95 -16.47
N GLU A 286 -3.84 19.32 -15.78
CA GLU A 286 -3.52 18.23 -14.86
C GLU A 286 -2.85 17.11 -15.65
N HIS A 287 -1.71 16.64 -15.18
CA HIS A 287 -1.00 15.53 -15.81
C HIS A 287 -0.38 14.61 -14.76
N VAL A 288 -0.22 13.36 -15.14
CA VAL A 288 0.39 12.34 -14.29
C VAL A 288 1.90 12.39 -14.45
N GLY A 289 2.62 12.07 -13.39
CA GLY A 289 4.01 11.68 -13.50
C GLY A 289 4.52 11.01 -12.25
N PHE A 290 5.83 11.00 -12.11
CA PHE A 290 6.52 10.34 -11.02
C PHE A 290 7.51 11.29 -10.39
N VAL A 291 7.59 11.22 -9.07
CA VAL A 291 8.76 11.64 -8.33
C VAL A 291 9.61 10.41 -8.14
N ILE A 292 10.87 10.50 -8.54
CA ILE A 292 11.85 9.46 -8.31
C ILE A 292 12.89 10.02 -7.38
N THR A 293 13.19 9.32 -6.29
CA THR A 293 14.27 9.71 -5.39
C THR A 293 14.98 8.48 -4.83
N GLU A 294 16.22 8.63 -4.41
CA GLU A 294 16.99 7.58 -3.75
C GLU A 294 16.88 7.70 -2.23
N ILE A 295 16.94 6.55 -1.58
CA ILE A 295 16.96 6.39 -0.12
C ILE A 295 18.33 5.83 0.25
N ASP A 296 19.03 6.50 1.16
CA ASP A 296 20.25 5.98 1.77
C ASP A 296 19.91 4.75 2.61
N ALA A 297 20.47 3.59 2.26
CA ALA A 297 20.14 2.34 2.95
C ALA A 297 20.63 2.28 4.40
N SER A 298 21.64 3.09 4.77
CA SER A 298 22.19 3.11 6.12
C SER A 298 21.33 3.91 7.10
N THR A 299 20.70 4.98 6.63
CA THR A 299 19.86 5.87 7.47
C THR A 299 18.36 5.67 7.22
N GLY A 300 17.99 5.17 6.04
CA GLY A 300 16.63 5.16 5.54
C GLY A 300 16.16 6.54 5.03
N ASP A 301 17.05 7.53 4.92
CA ASP A 301 16.67 8.89 4.57
C ASP A 301 16.68 9.10 3.04
N VAL A 302 15.73 9.88 2.53
CA VAL A 302 15.75 10.43 1.17
C VAL A 302 17.02 11.25 0.93
N ILE A 303 17.75 10.91 -0.12
CA ILE A 303 18.91 11.64 -0.62
C ILE A 303 18.40 12.85 -1.41
N THR A 304 18.38 14.03 -0.79
CA THR A 304 17.65 15.21 -1.34
C THR A 304 18.11 15.63 -2.74
N ASN A 305 19.39 15.50 -3.08
CA ASN A 305 19.91 15.84 -4.41
C ASN A 305 19.65 14.76 -5.48
N SER A 306 18.99 13.65 -5.12
CA SER A 306 18.58 12.60 -6.05
C SER A 306 17.14 12.75 -6.54
N VAL A 307 16.38 13.70 -6.01
CA VAL A 307 14.98 13.93 -6.39
C VAL A 307 14.91 14.35 -7.85
N GLN A 308 14.16 13.57 -8.63
CA GLN A 308 13.86 13.80 -10.03
C GLN A 308 12.36 13.79 -10.22
N VAL A 309 11.89 14.66 -11.10
CA VAL A 309 10.48 14.72 -11.50
C VAL A 309 10.38 14.31 -12.96
N VAL A 310 9.60 13.27 -13.22
CA VAL A 310 9.30 12.77 -14.56
C VAL A 310 7.85 13.04 -14.85
N SER A 311 7.57 14.03 -15.69
CA SER A 311 6.22 14.27 -16.19
C SER A 311 5.90 13.31 -17.34
N LEU A 312 4.68 12.78 -17.38
CA LEU A 312 4.15 12.00 -18.49
C LEU A 312 3.32 12.86 -19.45
N GLU A 313 3.47 14.19 -19.45
CA GLU A 313 2.87 15.06 -20.46
C GLU A 313 3.20 14.52 -21.86
N ASP A 314 2.17 14.01 -22.55
CA ASP A 314 2.29 13.71 -23.96
C ASP A 314 2.33 15.04 -24.71
N ASN A 315 3.09 15.09 -25.82
CA ASN A 315 3.30 16.31 -26.59
C ASN A 315 2.02 16.72 -27.36
N GLY A 316 0.98 17.14 -26.64
CA GLY A 316 -0.10 17.97 -27.14
C GLY A 316 -1.40 17.30 -27.58
N ASN A 317 -1.89 16.24 -26.91
CA ASN A 317 -3.34 15.96 -26.72
C ASN A 317 -3.55 14.66 -25.93
N ASP A 318 -4.36 14.74 -24.87
CA ASP A 318 -4.92 13.67 -24.01
C ASP A 318 -3.92 12.70 -23.35
N ALA A 319 -3.51 13.03 -22.11
CA ALA A 319 -2.71 12.16 -21.24
C ALA A 319 -3.48 11.71 -19.99
N TYR A 320 -4.76 11.35 -20.14
CA TYR A 320 -5.34 10.36 -19.24
C TYR A 320 -5.28 9.02 -19.96
N PRO A 321 -4.44 8.06 -19.53
CA PRO A 321 -4.76 6.67 -19.79
C PRO A 321 -6.10 6.43 -19.10
N HIS A 322 -7.20 6.54 -19.85
CA HIS A 322 -8.47 6.03 -19.39
C HIS A 322 -8.25 4.54 -19.17
N GLY A 323 -8.15 4.14 -17.90
CA GLY A 323 -8.13 2.73 -17.53
C GLY A 323 -9.33 2.03 -18.16
N ALA A 324 -9.10 0.83 -18.68
CA ALA A 324 -10.13 -0.07 -19.15
C ALA A 324 -11.01 -0.56 -17.99
#